data_AF-A0A936ZZ38-F1
#
_entry.id   AF-A0A936ZZ38-F1
#
_cell.length_a   1.000
_cell.length_b   1.000
_cell.length_c   1.000
_cell.angle_alpha   90.00
_cell.angle_beta   90.00
_cell.angle_gamma   90.00
#
_symmetry.space_group_name_H-M   'P 1'
#
loop_
_entity.id
_entity.type
_entity.pdbx_description
1 polymer ?
#
loop_
_entity_poly.entity_id
_entity_poly.type
_entity_poly.pdbx_seq_one_letter_code
_entity_poly.pdbx_strand_id
1 'polypeptide(L)'
;MKYVIKILFIGIVILVGVGYYFKNTGDHLTGDKLVGIGILAASFILMPIFIYHRWKNKKVKDYMLTEENLNKMRDYDKKKENNKK
;
A
#
# COMPACT_ATOMS: atom_id res chain seq x y z
N MET A 1 9.22 -8.42 -8.01
CA MET A 1 7.95 -7.93 -7.41
C MET A 1 7.76 -6.40 -7.39
N LYS A 2 8.64 -5.56 -7.98
CA LYS A 2 8.48 -4.08 -7.89
C LYS A 2 7.23 -3.52 -8.63
N TYR A 3 6.68 -4.28 -9.58
CA TYR A 3 5.60 -3.81 -10.46
C TYR A 3 4.25 -4.52 -10.25
N VAL A 4 4.18 -5.55 -9.41
CA VAL A 4 2.95 -6.36 -9.23
C VAL A 4 1.81 -5.50 -8.69
N ILE A 5 2.09 -4.68 -7.66
CA ILE A 5 1.13 -3.70 -7.13
C ILE A 5 0.73 -2.65 -8.18
N LYS A 6 1.68 -2.19 -9.01
CA LYS A 6 1.40 -1.16 -10.04
C LYS A 6 0.47 -1.71 -11.12
N ILE A 7 0.73 -2.93 -11.59
CA ILE A 7 -0.10 -3.61 -12.59
C ILE A 7 -1.50 -3.86 -12.03
N LEU A 8 -1.61 -4.33 -10.78
CA LEU A 8 -2.90 -4.52 -10.11
C LEU A 8 -3.68 -3.20 -10.00
N PHE A 9 -3.02 -2.12 -9.61
CA PHE A 9 -3.64 -0.80 -9.49
C PHE A 9 -4.15 -0.28 -10.84
N ILE A 10 -3.36 -0.39 -11.90
CA ILE A 10 -3.77 -0.02 -13.26
C ILE A 10 -4.98 -0.85 -13.71
N GLY A 11 -4.99 -2.16 -13.43
CA GLY A 11 -6.12 -3.04 -13.75
C GLY A 11 -7.43 -2.60 -13.08
N ILE A 12 -7.38 -2.17 -11.81
CA ILE A 12 -8.54 -1.66 -11.10
C ILE A 12 -9.03 -0.32 -11.68
N VAL A 13 -8.11 0.59 -12.02
CA VAL A 13 -8.48 1.87 -12.66
C VAL A 13 -9.17 1.63 -14.01
N ILE A 14 -8.67 0.68 -14.81
CA ILE A 14 -9.30 0.29 -16.07
C ILE A 14 -10.68 -0.32 -15.81
N LEU A 15 -10.83 -1.21 -14.83
CA LEU A 15 -12.12 -1.83 -14.48
C LEU A 15 -13.17 -0.79 -14.07
N VAL A 16 -12.79 0.20 -13.26
CA VAL A 16 -13.67 1.30 -12.86
C VAL A 16 -14.00 2.19 -14.05
N GLY A 17 -13.03 2.48 -14.93
CA GLY A 17 -13.25 3.23 -16.17
C GLY A 17 -14.22 2.54 -17.13
N VAL A 18 -14.10 1.22 -17.29
CA VAL A 18 -15.03 0.40 -18.09
C VAL A 18 -16.42 0.38 -17.44
N GLY A 19 -16.50 0.22 -16.11
CA GLY A 19 -17.78 0.31 -15.40
C GLY A 19 -18.48 1.65 -15.59
N TYR A 20 -17.72 2.76 -15.62
CA TYR A 20 -18.25 4.08 -15.89
C TYR A 20 -18.68 4.26 -17.35
N TYR A 21 -17.95 3.66 -18.29
CA TYR A 21 -18.35 3.63 -19.70
C TYR A 21 -19.68 2.90 -19.90
N PHE A 22 -19.85 1.72 -19.28
CA PHE A 22 -21.13 1.00 -19.30
C PHE A 22 -22.28 1.78 -18.67
N LYS A 23 -22.00 2.50 -17.58
CA LYS A 23 -22.96 3.42 -16.97
C LYS A 23 -23.41 4.52 -17.94
N ASN A 24 -22.54 4.97 -18.84
CA ASN A 24 -22.84 6.00 -19.83
C ASN A 24 -23.61 5.48 -21.06
N THR A 25 -23.54 4.17 -21.33
CA THR A 25 -24.23 3.51 -22.48
C THR A 25 -25.70 3.16 -22.19
N GLY A 26 -26.22 3.49 -21.01
CA GLY A 26 -27.64 3.38 -20.66
C GLY A 26 -28.00 2.21 -19.76
N ASP A 27 -27.05 1.32 -19.43
CA ASP A 27 -27.24 0.26 -18.44
C ASP A 27 -26.62 0.65 -17.10
N HIS A 28 -27.28 1.63 -16.45
CA HIS A 28 -26.83 2.20 -15.18
C HIS A 28 -26.73 1.16 -14.06
N LEU A 29 -27.64 0.17 -14.05
CA LEU A 29 -27.72 -0.83 -13.00
C LEU A 29 -26.51 -1.79 -13.04
N THR A 30 -26.12 -2.21 -14.24
CA THR A 30 -24.94 -3.05 -14.46
C THR A 30 -23.66 -2.26 -14.24
N GLY A 31 -23.61 -1.00 -14.69
CA GLY A 31 -22.47 -0.09 -14.51
C GLY A 31 -22.16 0.17 -13.03
N ASP A 32 -23.17 0.50 -12.22
CA ASP A 32 -22.97 0.78 -10.79
C ASP A 32 -22.56 -0.48 -10.01
N LYS A 33 -23.10 -1.66 -10.36
CA LYS A 33 -22.64 -2.94 -9.78
C LYS A 33 -21.17 -3.22 -10.11
N LEU A 34 -20.75 -3.02 -11.37
CA LEU A 34 -19.36 -3.22 -11.79
C LEU A 34 -18.41 -2.27 -11.07
N VAL A 35 -18.78 -0.99 -10.94
CA VAL A 35 -17.98 0.01 -10.22
C VAL A 35 -17.92 -0.34 -8.72
N GLY A 36 -19.05 -0.70 -8.10
CA GLY A 36 -19.10 -1.10 -6.70
C GLY A 36 -18.25 -2.33 -6.40
N ILE A 37 -18.32 -3.36 -7.25
CA ILE A 37 -17.47 -4.56 -7.14
C ILE A 37 -16.00 -4.21 -7.35
N GLY A 38 -15.69 -3.33 -8.31
CA GLY A 38 -14.32 -2.86 -8.54
C GLY A 38 -13.72 -2.12 -7.35
N ILE A 39 -14.51 -1.25 -6.70
CA ILE A 39 -14.11 -0.54 -5.48
C ILE A 39 -13.98 -1.50 -4.30
N LEU A 40 -14.90 -2.45 -4.12
CA LEU A 40 -14.81 -3.47 -3.09
C LEU A 40 -13.56 -4.34 -3.26
N ALA A 41 -13.29 -4.79 -4.48
CA ALA A 41 -12.08 -5.52 -4.81
C ALA A 41 -10.82 -4.68 -4.53
N ALA A 42 -10.84 -3.38 -4.83
CA ALA A 42 -9.73 -2.49 -4.48
C ALA A 42 -9.51 -2.40 -2.96
N SER A 43 -10.59 -2.22 -2.19
CA SER A 43 -10.50 -2.10 -0.74
C SER A 43 -10.07 -3.40 -0.08
N PHE A 44 -10.66 -4.54 -0.47
CA PHE A 44 -10.43 -5.82 0.20
C PHE A 44 -9.29 -6.64 -0.37
N ILE A 45 -8.88 -6.43 -1.61
CA ILE A 45 -7.79 -7.19 -2.25
C ILE A 45 -6.56 -6.31 -2.37
N LEU A 46 -6.69 -5.14 -3.00
CA LEU A 46 -5.52 -4.29 -3.28
C LEU A 46 -4.91 -3.74 -1.98
N MET A 47 -5.72 -3.33 -0.99
CA MET A 47 -5.22 -2.82 0.29
C MET A 47 -4.38 -3.84 1.08
N PRO A 48 -4.86 -5.07 1.39
CA PRO A 48 -4.04 -6.04 2.13
C PRO A 48 -2.83 -6.53 1.34
N ILE A 49 -2.95 -6.72 0.03
CA ILE A 49 -1.80 -7.07 -0.83
C ILE A 49 -0.75 -5.95 -0.83
N PHE A 50 -1.19 -4.69 -0.84
CA PHE A 50 -0.30 -3.55 -0.77
C PHE A 50 0.48 -3.53 0.55
N ILE A 51 -0.20 -3.73 1.68
CA ILE A 51 0.42 -3.79 3.01
C ILE A 51 1.44 -4.94 3.07
N TYR A 52 1.05 -6.14 2.64
CA TYR A 52 1.94 -7.31 2.62
C TYR A 52 3.19 -7.08 1.77
N HIS A 53 3.01 -6.51 0.56
CA HIS A 53 4.12 -6.20 -0.32
C HIS A 53 5.07 -5.14 0.27
N ARG A 54 4.52 -4.11 0.92
CA ARG A 54 5.28 -3.03 1.56
C ARG A 54 6.05 -3.54 2.78
N TRP A 55 5.47 -4.44 3.55
CA TRP A 55 6.06 -4.97 4.79
C TRP A 55 7.02 -6.14 4.57
N LYS A 56 7.06 -6.77 3.39
CA LYS A 56 7.92 -7.93 3.10
C LYS A 56 9.41 -7.75 3.43
N ASN A 57 9.95 -6.54 3.36
CA ASN A 57 11.37 -6.26 3.62
C ASN A 57 11.62 -5.44 4.90
N LYS A 58 10.60 -5.18 5.72
CA LYS A 58 10.73 -4.41 6.95
C LYS A 58 10.46 -5.31 8.15
N LYS A 59 11.48 -5.51 8.99
CA LYS A 59 11.29 -6.17 10.28
C LYS A 59 10.53 -5.21 11.17
N VAL A 60 9.30 -5.54 11.53
CA VAL A 60 8.46 -4.75 12.46
C VAL A 60 9.20 -4.46 13.77
N LYS A 61 10.04 -5.40 14.21
CA LYS A 61 10.88 -5.30 15.41
C LYS A 61 11.86 -4.13 15.38
N ASP A 62 12.37 -3.74 14.21
CA ASP A 62 13.31 -2.62 14.08
C ASP A 62 12.61 -1.26 14.26
N TYR A 63 11.27 -1.24 14.23
CA TYR A 63 10.44 -0.04 14.42
C TYR A 63 9.77 0.01 15.80
N MET A 64 9.97 -1.00 16.64
CA MET A 64 9.46 -0.99 18.01
C MET A 64 10.46 -0.30 18.95
N LEU A 65 9.93 0.49 19.90
CA LEU A 65 10.68 1.09 21.01
C LEU A 65 11.05 0.02 22.05
N THR A 66 11.87 -0.94 21.65
CA THR A 66 12.52 -1.87 22.57
C THR A 66 13.75 -1.22 23.17
N GLU A 67 14.14 -1.64 24.37
CA GLU A 67 15.34 -1.11 25.04
C GLU A 67 16.61 -1.25 24.18
N GLU A 68 16.72 -2.33 23.41
CA GLU A 68 17.83 -2.54 22.47
C GLU A 68 17.87 -1.47 21.37
N ASN A 69 16.72 -1.11 20.79
CA ASN A 69 16.64 -0.09 19.74
C ASN A 69 16.85 1.32 20.30
N LEU A 70 16.35 1.61 21.51
CA LEU A 70 16.58 2.87 22.23
C LEU A 70 18.07 3.07 22.55
N ASN A 71 18.76 2.02 23.01
CA ASN A 71 20.19 2.07 23.26
C ASN A 71 20.98 2.26 21.97
N LYS A 72 20.62 1.57 20.88
CA LYS A 72 21.22 1.81 19.55
C LYS A 72 21.07 3.26 19.07
N MET A 73 19.92 3.91 19.30
CA MET A 73 19.74 5.33 18.96
C MET A 73 20.65 6.24 19.79
N ARG A 74 20.71 6.02 21.12
CA ARG A 74 21.57 6.81 22.02
C ARG A 74 23.05 6.67 21.68
N ASP A 75 23.50 5.46 21.34
CA ASP A 75 24.90 5.23 20.97
C ASP A 75 25.25 5.86 19.61
N TYR A 76 24.29 5.90 18.68
CA TYR A 76 24.45 6.60 17.41
C TYR A 76 24.61 8.12 17.60
N ASP A 77 23.81 8.72 18.49
CA ASP A 77 23.90 10.14 18.81
C ASP A 77 25.22 10.51 19.49
N LYS A 78 25.67 9.71 20.47
CA LYS A 78 26.98 9.88 21.13
C LYS A 78 28.14 9.78 20.13
N LYS A 79 28.10 8.81 19.21
CA LYS A 79 29.14 8.66 18.19
C LYS A 79 29.16 9.85 17.23
N LYS A 80 28.01 10.43 16.89
CA LYS A 80 27.90 11.61 16.02
C LYS A 80 28.44 12.87 16.70
N GLU A 81 28.21 13.03 18.00
CA GLU A 81 28.75 14.14 18.78
C GLU A 81 30.28 14.07 18.91
N ASN A 82 30.83 12.87 19.16
CA ASN A 82 32.27 12.65 19.25
C ASN A 82 33.02 12.83 17.92
N ASN A 83 32.38 12.59 16.77
CA ASN A 83 32.98 12.85 15.46
C ASN A 83 32.90 14.33 15.03
N LYS A 84 32.16 15.16 15.77
CA LYS A 84 32.06 16.61 15.53
C LYS A 84 33.00 17.44 16.41
N LYS A 85 33.57 16.84 17.46
CA LYS A 85 34.65 17.42 18.28
C LYS A 85 36.01 17.03 17.70
#